data_AF-W1QAN3-F1
#
_entry.id   AF-W1QAN3-F1
#
_cell.length_a   1.000
_cell.length_b   1.000
_cell.length_c   1.000
_cell.angle_alpha   90.00
_cell.angle_beta   90.00
_cell.angle_gamma   90.00
#
_symmetry.space_group_name_H-M   'P 1'
#
loop_
_entity.id
_entity.type
_entity.pdbx_description
1 polymer ?
#
loop_
_entity_poly.entity_id
_entity_poly.type
_entity_poly.pdbx_seq_one_letter_code
_entity_poly.pdbx_strand_id
1 'polypeptide(L)'
;MTEDTNELLPTAEYSGPVFKRFEVDPSKPHSTSGRTNGPSDYVLAAGAVDRDAPTEAKDTRIGRLRAYITTLQDEVNEFLTERMKSKGEEERQDLVNSEEEEDEDQTGV
;
A
#
# COMPACT_ATOMS: atom_id res chain seq x y z
N MET A 1 -12.21 -11.04 37.11
CA MET A 1 -12.65 -11.52 35.79
C MET A 1 -11.73 -10.86 34.77
N THR A 2 -10.65 -11.52 34.40
CA THR A 2 -9.83 -11.11 33.26
C THR A 2 -10.57 -11.64 32.04
N GLU A 3 -11.29 -10.78 31.32
CA GLU A 3 -11.80 -11.16 30.01
C GLU A 3 -10.59 -11.46 29.13
N ASP A 4 -10.38 -12.73 28.78
CA ASP A 4 -9.52 -13.12 27.68
C ASP A 4 -10.12 -12.52 26.40
N THR A 5 -9.81 -11.25 26.15
CA THR A 5 -10.03 -10.61 24.85
C THR A 5 -9.03 -11.24 23.89
N ASN A 6 -9.37 -12.43 23.39
CA ASN A 6 -8.69 -13.09 22.28
C ASN A 6 -8.98 -12.29 20.99
N GLU A 7 -8.53 -11.03 20.98
CA GLU A 7 -8.65 -10.08 19.89
C GLU A 7 -7.77 -10.60 18.75
N LEU A 8 -8.33 -10.65 17.55
CA LEU A 8 -7.65 -11.19 16.39
C LEU A 8 -6.80 -10.08 15.79
N LEU A 9 -5.53 -10.02 16.17
CA LEU A 9 -4.54 -9.09 15.64
C LEU A 9 -3.80 -9.75 14.47
N PRO A 10 -4.16 -9.46 13.20
CA PRO A 10 -3.47 -10.02 12.07
C PRO A 10 -2.06 -9.43 11.97
N THR A 11 -1.14 -10.22 11.41
CA THR A 11 0.22 -9.80 11.07
C THR A 11 0.57 -10.29 9.68
N ALA A 12 1.54 -9.64 9.04
CA ALA A 12 2.06 -10.07 7.75
C ALA A 12 3.59 -9.95 7.73
N GLU A 13 4.23 -10.81 6.95
CA GLU A 13 5.68 -10.80 6.75
C GLU A 13 5.99 -10.88 5.26
N TYR A 14 6.84 -9.97 4.80
CA TYR A 14 7.38 -9.95 3.46
C TYR A 14 8.84 -10.41 3.50
N SER A 15 9.17 -11.37 2.64
CA SER A 15 10.53 -11.86 2.42
C SER A 15 10.88 -11.71 0.94
N GLY A 16 12.00 -11.04 0.68
CA GLY A 16 12.53 -10.74 -0.64
C GLY A 16 13.95 -10.19 -0.50
N PRO A 17 14.37 -9.21 -1.33
CA PRO A 17 15.68 -8.58 -1.16
C PRO A 17 15.80 -7.77 0.15
N VAL A 18 14.67 -7.43 0.78
CA VAL A 18 14.60 -6.82 2.11
C VAL A 18 13.52 -7.57 2.91
N PHE A 19 13.74 -7.70 4.21
CA PHE A 19 12.77 -8.24 5.14
C PHE A 19 11.88 -7.12 5.70
N LYS A 20 10.56 -7.31 5.72
CA LYS A 20 9.61 -6.36 6.33
C LYS A 20 8.48 -7.10 7.04
N ARG A 21 8.21 -6.70 8.29
CA ARG A 21 7.08 -7.19 9.08
C ARG A 21 6.06 -6.08 9.28
N PHE A 22 4.78 -6.44 9.21
CA PHE A 22 3.63 -5.56 9.36
C PHE A 22 2.80 -6.04 10.56
N GLU A 23 2.48 -5.11 11.45
CA GLU A 23 1.74 -5.38 12.69
C GLU A 23 0.71 -4.28 12.90
N VAL A 24 -0.49 -4.68 13.32
CA VAL A 24 -1.57 -3.76 13.62
C VAL A 24 -1.47 -3.31 15.08
N ASP A 25 -1.48 -2.00 15.30
CA ASP A 25 -1.58 -1.39 16.62
C ASP A 25 -3.06 -1.14 16.98
N PRO A 26 -3.70 -1.97 17.82
CA PRO A 26 -5.13 -1.87 18.09
C PRO A 26 -5.54 -0.59 18.84
N SER A 27 -4.58 0.19 19.35
CA SER A 27 -4.85 1.48 20.00
C SER A 27 -5.14 2.61 19.00
N LYS A 28 -4.85 2.40 17.72
CA LYS A 28 -5.07 3.37 16.65
C LYS A 28 -6.47 3.22 16.04
N PRO A 29 -7.02 4.30 15.45
CA PRO A 29 -8.25 4.20 14.68
C PRO A 29 -8.02 3.38 13.42
N HIS A 30 -8.89 2.41 13.16
CA HIS A 30 -8.88 1.58 11.95
C HIS A 30 -10.20 1.71 11.19
N SER A 31 -10.10 1.70 9.86
CA SER A 31 -11.24 1.84 8.96
C SER A 31 -11.36 0.61 8.07
N THR A 32 -12.58 0.34 7.60
CA THR A 32 -12.83 -0.65 6.54
C THR A 32 -12.78 -0.02 5.16
N SER A 33 -12.72 1.30 5.09
CA SER A 33 -12.45 2.06 3.87
C SER A 33 -10.93 2.27 3.77
N GLY A 34 -10.25 1.38 3.06
CA GLY A 34 -8.80 1.46 2.85
C GLY A 34 -8.43 2.61 1.92
N ARG A 35 -7.27 3.23 2.18
CA ARG A 35 -6.70 4.32 1.37
C ARG A 35 -6.28 3.88 -0.02
N THR A 36 -5.93 2.60 -0.15
CA THR A 36 -5.50 1.99 -1.41
C THR A 36 -6.61 1.22 -2.12
N ASN A 37 -7.84 1.29 -1.59
CA ASN A 37 -8.99 0.53 -2.06
C ASN A 37 -10.01 1.44 -2.74
N GLY A 38 -10.68 0.92 -3.77
CA GLY A 38 -11.78 1.60 -4.46
C GLY A 38 -11.39 2.20 -5.83
N PRO A 39 -12.36 2.80 -6.54
CA PRO A 39 -12.12 3.44 -7.83
C PRO A 39 -11.18 4.64 -7.67
N SER A 40 -10.39 4.93 -8.70
CA SER A 40 -9.53 6.11 -8.68
C SER A 40 -10.34 7.41 -8.61
N ASP A 41 -9.73 8.48 -8.10
CA ASP A 41 -10.35 9.81 -8.02
C ASP A 41 -10.89 10.29 -9.37
N TYR A 42 -10.21 9.92 -10.46
CA TYR A 42 -10.65 10.20 -11.83
C TYR A 42 -12.00 9.54 -12.15
N VAL A 43 -12.18 8.29 -11.74
CA VAL A 43 -13.41 7.52 -11.97
C VAL A 43 -14.54 8.04 -11.08
N LEU A 44 -14.25 8.38 -9.83
CA LEU A 44 -15.21 8.99 -8.91
C LEU A 44 -15.67 10.38 -9.41
N ALA A 45 -14.74 11.21 -9.88
CA ALA A 45 -15.04 12.54 -10.44
C ALA A 45 -15.90 12.47 -11.73
N ALA A 46 -15.82 11.37 -12.47
CA ALA A 46 -16.69 11.11 -13.63
C ALA A 46 -18.13 10.69 -13.25
N GLY A 47 -18.48 10.69 -11.97
CA GLY A 47 -19.82 10.37 -11.47
C GLY A 47 -20.06 8.88 -11.21
N ALA A 48 -19.01 8.07 -11.18
CA ALA A 48 -19.14 6.66 -10.80
C ALA A 48 -19.48 6.54 -9.30
N VAL A 49 -20.46 5.69 -8.99
CA VAL A 49 -20.82 5.32 -7.61
C VAL A 49 -20.20 3.97 -7.30
N ASP A 50 -19.37 3.89 -6.26
CA ASP A 50 -18.83 2.63 -5.77
C ASP A 50 -19.93 1.84 -5.03
N ARG A 51 -20.57 0.91 -5.76
CA ARG A 51 -21.63 0.05 -5.19
C ARG A 51 -21.06 -1.12 -4.38
N ASP A 52 -19.77 -1.40 -4.52
CA ASP A 52 -19.05 -2.46 -3.82
C ASP A 52 -18.31 -1.93 -2.59
N ALA A 53 -18.56 -0.66 -2.24
CA ALA A 53 -17.96 0.00 -1.09
C ALA A 53 -18.19 -0.81 0.19
N PRO A 54 -17.12 -0.99 1.01
CA PRO A 54 -17.24 -1.74 2.24
C PRO A 54 -18.18 -1.02 3.21
N THR A 55 -19.09 -1.78 3.83
CA THR A 55 -19.88 -1.27 4.97
C THR A 55 -18.95 -0.78 6.08
N GLU A 56 -19.38 0.20 6.88
CA GLU A 56 -18.61 0.64 8.04
C GLU A 56 -18.28 -0.49 9.02
N ALA A 57 -17.15 -0.36 9.71
CA ALA A 57 -16.76 -1.26 10.78
C ALA A 57 -17.80 -1.21 11.90
N LYS A 58 -18.42 -2.35 12.21
CA LYS A 58 -19.21 -2.50 13.44
C LYS A 58 -18.25 -2.87 14.56
N ASP A 59 -18.53 -2.42 15.79
CA ASP A 59 -17.76 -2.81 16.98
C ASP A 59 -18.09 -4.25 17.43
N THR A 60 -17.80 -5.19 16.53
CA THR A 60 -17.86 -6.62 16.73
C THR A 60 -16.47 -7.18 16.44
N ARG A 61 -16.14 -8.35 16.97
CA ARG A 61 -14.81 -8.96 16.76
C ARG A 61 -14.45 -9.09 15.27
N ILE A 62 -15.41 -9.49 14.42
CA ILE A 62 -15.19 -9.59 12.97
C ILE A 62 -15.12 -8.20 12.31
N GLY A 63 -15.89 -7.22 12.79
CA GLY A 63 -15.83 -5.86 12.28
C GLY A 63 -14.48 -5.19 12.55
N ARG A 64 -13.93 -5.37 13.76
CA ARG A 64 -12.57 -4.92 14.11
C ARG A 64 -11.50 -5.65 13.31
N LEU A 65 -11.59 -6.99 13.22
CA LEU A 65 -10.69 -7.78 12.37
C LEU A 65 -10.67 -7.27 10.91
N ARG A 66 -11.84 -6.96 10.34
CA ARG A 66 -11.91 -6.42 8.97
C ARG A 66 -11.19 -5.07 8.87
N ALA A 67 -11.34 -4.18 9.85
CA ALA A 67 -10.63 -2.90 9.88
C ALA A 67 -9.10 -3.09 10.01
N TYR A 68 -8.67 -4.05 10.84
CA TYR A 68 -7.26 -4.42 10.98
C TYR A 68 -6.67 -4.99 9.68
N ILE A 69 -7.37 -5.90 9.01
CA ILE A 69 -6.96 -6.46 7.71
C ILE A 69 -6.87 -5.35 6.65
N THR A 70 -7.84 -4.44 6.62
CA THR A 70 -7.82 -3.30 5.68
C THR A 70 -6.61 -2.40 5.91
N THR A 71 -6.24 -2.19 7.18
CA THR A 71 -5.04 -1.43 7.55
C THR A 71 -3.78 -2.11 7.03
N LEU A 72 -3.63 -3.42 7.26
CA LEU A 72 -2.49 -4.18 6.72
C LEU A 72 -2.44 -4.16 5.20
N GLN A 73 -3.59 -4.27 4.54
CA GLN A 73 -3.66 -4.19 3.08
C GLN A 73 -3.10 -2.86 2.57
N ASP A 74 -3.49 -1.73 3.19
CA ASP A 74 -2.96 -0.42 2.83
C ASP A 74 -1.45 -0.34 3.05
N GLU A 75 -0.95 -0.77 4.21
CA GLU A 75 0.49 -0.73 4.51
C GLU A 75 1.33 -1.58 3.55
N VAL A 76 0.82 -2.76 3.19
CA VAL A 76 1.48 -3.64 2.21
C VAL A 76 1.45 -3.03 0.81
N ASN A 77 0.32 -2.46 0.40
CA ASN A 77 0.18 -1.82 -0.90
C ASN A 77 1.09 -0.60 -1.03
N GLU A 78 1.16 0.25 0.01
CA GLU A 78 2.09 1.39 0.06
C GLU A 78 3.54 0.92 -0.06
N PHE A 79 3.94 -0.06 0.76
CA PHE A 79 5.29 -0.61 0.75
C PHE A 79 5.70 -1.17 -0.63
N LEU A 80 4.83 -1.97 -1.25
CA LEU A 80 5.12 -2.56 -2.57
C LEU A 80 5.13 -1.49 -3.67
N THR A 81 4.23 -0.51 -3.61
CA THR A 81 4.16 0.58 -4.59
C THR A 81 5.40 1.48 -4.53
N GLU A 82 5.84 1.86 -3.33
CA GLU A 82 7.08 2.61 -3.15
C GLU A 82 8.28 1.85 -3.73
N ARG A 83 8.36 0.55 -3.47
CA ARG A 83 9.45 -0.29 -3.98
C ARG A 83 9.43 -0.43 -5.51
N MET A 84 8.26 -0.44 -6.13
CA MET A 84 8.14 -0.43 -7.60
C MET A 84 8.57 0.93 -8.17
N LYS A 85 8.24 2.04 -7.51
CA LYS A 85 8.68 3.38 -7.94
C LYS A 85 10.19 3.51 -7.87
N SER A 86 10.83 3.13 -6.77
CA SER A 86 12.30 3.19 -6.66
C SER A 86 13.01 2.36 -7.73
N LYS A 87 12.50 1.16 -8.03
CA LYS A 87 13.03 0.34 -9.13
C LYS A 87 12.83 0.97 -10.51
N GLY A 88 11.64 1.51 -10.77
CA GLY A 88 11.36 2.17 -12.05
C GLY A 88 12.10 3.49 -12.24
N GLU A 89 12.43 4.20 -11.15
CA GLU A 89 13.28 5.38 -11.15
C GLU A 89 14.75 5.03 -11.40
N GLU A 90 15.26 3.96 -10.76
CA GLU A 90 16.60 3.40 -11.06
C GLU A 90 16.70 2.98 -12.55
N GLU A 91 15.74 2.21 -13.05
CA GLU A 91 15.72 1.77 -14.46
C GLU A 91 15.62 2.95 -15.44
N ARG A 92 14.86 4.01 -15.10
CA ARG A 92 14.81 5.23 -15.94
C ARG A 92 16.10 6.03 -15.87
N GLN A 93 16.74 6.10 -14.71
CA GLN A 93 17.99 6.84 -14.55
C GLN A 93 19.14 6.16 -15.29
N ASP A 94 19.16 4.82 -15.32
CA ASP A 94 20.12 4.04 -16.11
C ASP A 94 19.94 4.27 -17.63
N LEU A 95 18.70 4.43 -18.10
CA LEU A 95 18.41 4.78 -19.51
C LEU A 95 18.86 6.21 -19.85
N VAL A 96 18.62 7.18 -18.97
CA VAL A 96 19.06 8.58 -19.21
C VAL A 96 20.59 8.69 -19.22
N ASN A 97 21.29 8.02 -18.30
CA ASN A 97 22.75 8.03 -18.29
C ASN A 97 23.37 7.35 -19.53
N SER A 98 22.71 6.33 -20.08
CA SER A 98 23.20 5.68 -21.30
C SER A 98 22.95 6.51 -22.57
N GLU A 99 21.93 7.35 -22.59
CA GLU A 99 21.68 8.30 -23.67
C GLU A 99 22.63 9.52 -23.61
N GLU A 100 23.01 9.99 -22.41
CA GLU A 100 23.93 11.12 -22.25
C GLU A 100 25.39 10.78 -22.64
N GLU A 101 25.84 9.53 -22.46
CA GLU A 101 27.17 9.09 -22.89
C GLU A 101 27.30 8.94 -24.43
N GLU A 102 26.20 8.84 -25.18
CA GLU A 102 26.23 8.77 -26.66
C GLU A 102 26.39 10.15 -27.32
N ASP A 103 26.07 11.25 -26.63
CA ASP A 103 26.13 12.61 -27.17
C ASP A 103 27.49 13.33 -26.93
N GLU A 104 28.33 12.86 -25.98
CA GLU A 104 29.64 13.50 -25.70
C GLU A 104 30.74 13.13 -26.72
N ASP A 105 30.54 12.12 -27.58
CA ASP A 105 31.55 11.63 -28.54
C ASP A 105 31.55 12.38 -29.90
N GLN A 106 30.70 13.40 -30.08
CA GLN A 106 30.60 14.15 -31.36
C GLN A 106 31.14 15.58 -31.38
N THR A 107 31.63 16.16 -30.28
CA THR A 107 32.26 17.49 -30.30
C THR A 107 33.79 17.41 -30.36
N GLY A 108 34.31 16.77 -31.40
CA GLY A 108 35.75 16.69 -31.69
C GLY A 108 36.07 17.09 -33.13
N VAL A 109 35.93 18.38 -33.48
CA VAL A 109 36.58 18.99 -34.65
C VAL A 109 37.02 20.41 -34.31
#